data_AF-A0A7W1INF6-F1
#
_entry.id   AF-A0A7W1INF6-F1
#
_cell.length_a   1.000
_cell.length_b   1.000
_cell.length_c   1.000
_cell.angle_alpha   90.00
_cell.angle_beta   90.00
_cell.angle_gamma   90.00
#
_symmetry.space_group_name_H-M   'P 1'
#
loop_
_entity.id
_entity.type
_entity.pdbx_description
1 polymer ?
#
loop_
_entity_poly.entity_id
_entity_poly.type
_entity_poly.pdbx_seq_one_letter_code
_entity_poly.pdbx_strand_id
1 'polypeptide(L)'
;MDLAYIKALHIIFVICWFAALFYMVRLFIYCTDAQNKDEIARPILTQQLLFMQKKLWYIIGWPSMIGTYIFGFWLIFSNAAFYFSQPWMWLKLIVVGLLTLYHLECQRILR
;
A
#
# COMPACT_ATOMS: atom_id res chain seq x y z
N MET A 1 3.09 -23.11 -14.96
CA MET A 1 3.03 -22.32 -13.72
C MET A 1 1.61 -22.44 -13.20
N ASP A 2 1.39 -23.19 -12.12
CA ASP A 2 0.04 -23.39 -11.60
C ASP A 2 -0.55 -22.05 -11.14
N LEU A 3 -1.84 -21.82 -11.44
CA LEU A 3 -2.59 -20.63 -11.02
C LEU A 3 -2.52 -20.39 -9.51
N ALA A 4 -2.28 -21.45 -8.72
CA ALA A 4 -2.06 -21.38 -7.29
C ALA A 4 -0.84 -20.54 -6.89
N TYR A 5 0.27 -20.61 -7.64
CA TYR A 5 1.47 -19.81 -7.35
C TYR A 5 1.24 -18.32 -7.63
N ILE A 6 0.56 -18.00 -8.74
CA ILE A 6 0.19 -16.63 -9.08
C ILE A 6 -0.75 -16.06 -8.02
N LYS A 7 -1.72 -16.86 -7.57
CA LYS A 7 -2.64 -16.50 -6.48
C LYS A 7 -1.91 -16.25 -5.17
N ALA A 8 -0.95 -17.11 -4.80
CA ALA A 8 -0.14 -16.94 -3.61
C ALA A 8 0.69 -15.65 -3.67
N LEU A 9 1.38 -15.40 -4.79
CA LEU A 9 2.15 -14.16 -4.99
C LEU A 9 1.26 -12.93 -4.88
N HIS A 10 0.10 -12.93 -5.56
CA HIS A 10 -0.86 -11.82 -5.45
C HIS A 10 -1.25 -11.54 -4.00
N ILE A 11 -1.59 -12.58 -3.22
CA ILE A 11 -1.97 -12.42 -1.81
C ILE A 11 -0.81 -11.86 -0.98
N ILE A 12 0.43 -12.32 -1.20
CA ILE A 12 1.61 -11.79 -0.51
C ILE A 12 1.77 -10.29 -0.79
N PHE A 13 1.65 -9.87 -2.06
CA PHE A 13 1.75 -8.45 -2.41
C PHE A 13 0.62 -7.61 -1.80
N VAL A 14 -0.62 -8.13 -1.77
CA VAL A 14 -1.76 -7.46 -1.12
C VAL A 14 -1.47 -7.24 0.36
N ILE A 15 -0.99 -8.26 1.07
CA ILE A 15 -0.69 -8.17 2.50
C ILE A 15 0.46 -7.19 2.75
N CYS A 16 1.54 -7.25 1.95
CA CYS A 16 2.65 -6.31 2.05
C CYS A 16 2.21 -4.85 1.81
N TRP A 17 1.37 -4.62 0.81
CA TRP A 17 0.85 -3.29 0.50
C TRP A 17 -0.05 -2.76 1.62
N PHE A 18 -0.94 -3.61 2.15
CA PHE A 18 -1.79 -3.27 3.28
C PHE A 18 -0.95 -2.95 4.53
N ALA A 19 0.03 -3.80 4.87
CA ALA A 19 0.93 -3.57 6.00
C ALA A 19 1.70 -2.24 5.88
N ALA A 20 2.19 -1.92 4.68
CA ALA A 20 2.88 -0.65 4.42
C ALA A 20 1.97 0.56 4.63
N LEU A 21 0.71 0.50 4.15
CA LEU A 21 -0.27 1.57 4.34
C LEU A 21 -0.58 1.82 5.82
N PHE A 22 -0.87 0.78 6.59
CA PHE A 22 -1.17 0.92 8.03
C PHE A 22 0.04 1.45 8.81
N TYR A 23 1.24 1.02 8.46
CA TYR A 23 2.46 1.50 9.11
C TYR A 23 2.76 2.96 8.77
N MET A 24 2.41 3.41 7.56
CA MET A 24 2.57 4.81 7.13
C MET A 24 1.73 5.77 7.98
N VAL A 25 0.47 5.43 8.27
CA VAL A 25 -0.40 6.24 9.14
C VAL A 25 0.20 6.44 10.53
N ARG A 26 0.72 5.36 11.12
CA ARG A 26 1.38 5.41 12.42
C ARG A 26 2.60 6.36 12.39
N LEU A 27 3.39 6.31 11.33
CA LEU A 27 4.53 7.21 11.14
C LEU A 27 4.11 8.68 11.04
N PHE A 28 2.96 9.00 10.40
CA PHE A 28 2.44 10.36 10.36
C PHE A 28 2.08 10.88 11.76
N ILE A 29 1.43 10.06 12.59
CA ILE A 29 1.10 10.42 13.98
C ILE A 29 2.38 10.71 14.78
N TYR A 30 3.43 9.89 14.63
CA TYR A 30 4.71 10.14 15.30
C TYR A 30 5.42 11.40 14.81
N CYS A 31 5.24 11.78 13.53
CA CYS A 31 5.72 13.07 13.04
C CYS A 31 5.00 14.24 13.70
N THR A 32 3.68 14.17 13.86
CA THR A 32 2.91 15.21 14.56
C THR A 32 3.30 15.29 16.04
N ASP A 33 3.47 14.17 16.73
CA ASP A 33 3.91 14.15 18.12
C ASP A 33 5.35 14.70 18.30
N ALA A 34 6.25 14.39 17.36
CA ALA A 34 7.61 14.93 17.35
C ALA A 34 7.66 16.46 17.16
N GLN A 35 6.65 17.07 16.51
CA GLN A 35 6.56 18.53 16.36
C GLN A 35 6.26 19.25 17.67
N ASN A 36 5.66 18.58 18.65
CA ASN A 36 5.34 19.14 19.97
C ASN A 36 6.50 19.03 20.98
N LYS A 37 7.65 18.49 20.57
CA LYS A 37 8.85 18.33 21.42
C LYS A 37 9.79 19.52 21.29
N ASP A 38 10.71 19.60 22.25
CA ASP A 38 11.72 20.66 22.41
C ASP A 38 12.42 21.06 21.10
N GLU A 39 12.76 22.35 20.95
CA GLU A 39 13.30 22.94 19.71
C GLU A 39 14.56 22.24 19.17
N ILE A 40 15.37 21.64 20.06
CA ILE A 40 16.62 20.96 19.71
C ILE A 40 16.36 19.52 19.20
N ALA A 41 15.41 18.80 19.81
CA ALA A 41 15.11 17.41 19.47
C ALA A 41 14.18 17.26 18.27
N ARG A 42 13.31 18.26 18.06
CA ARG A 42 12.33 18.33 16.96
C ARG A 42 12.94 18.13 15.56
N PRO A 43 13.98 18.87 15.13
CA PRO A 43 14.53 18.73 13.77
C PRO A 43 15.16 17.36 13.54
N ILE A 44 15.86 16.81 14.53
CA ILE A 44 16.55 15.52 14.43
C ILE A 44 15.54 14.38 14.29
N LEU A 45 14.52 14.33 15.16
CA LEU A 45 13.47 13.31 15.08
C LEU A 45 12.68 13.41 13.77
N THR A 46 12.34 14.63 13.36
CA THR A 46 11.52 14.85 12.15
C THR A 46 12.28 14.41 10.89
N GLN A 47 13.57 14.73 10.78
CA GLN A 47 14.41 14.30 9.66
C GLN A 47 14.50 12.77 9.57
N GLN A 48 14.72 12.10 10.72
CA GLN A 48 14.81 10.64 10.77
C GLN A 48 13.47 9.98 10.42
N LEU A 49 12.35 10.48 10.95
CA LEU A 49 11.02 9.95 10.65
C LEU A 49 10.67 10.13 9.17
N LEU A 50 10.90 11.31 8.59
CA LEU A 50 10.70 11.55 7.16
C LEU A 50 11.55 10.62 6.28
N PHE A 51 12.79 10.35 6.69
CA PHE A 51 13.64 9.40 5.99
C PHE A 51 13.09 7.96 6.04
N MET A 52 12.63 7.52 7.22
CA MET A 52 12.01 6.20 7.39
C MET A 52 10.73 6.07 6.56
N GLN A 53 9.90 7.12 6.52
CA GLN A 53 8.68 7.17 5.72
C GLN A 53 8.97 7.04 4.23
N LYS A 54 9.93 7.83 3.70
CA LYS A 54 10.33 7.75 2.30
C LYS A 54 10.84 6.36 1.93
N LYS A 55 11.70 5.76 2.76
CA LYS A 55 12.21 4.41 2.50
C LYS A 55 11.08 3.39 2.46
N LEU A 56 10.22 3.37 3.48
CA LEU A 56 9.08 2.45 3.52
C LEU A 56 8.21 2.61 2.26
N TRP A 57 7.91 3.86 1.90
CA TRP A 57 6.95 4.15 0.86
C TRP A 57 7.46 3.79 -0.55
N TYR A 58 8.70 4.17 -0.86
CA TYR A 58 9.29 3.90 -2.17
C TYR A 58 9.83 2.48 -2.32
N ILE A 59 10.32 1.85 -1.23
CA ILE A 59 10.91 0.50 -1.29
C ILE A 59 9.85 -0.59 -1.10
N ILE A 60 8.81 -0.35 -0.29
CA ILE A 60 7.81 -1.39 0.03
C ILE A 60 6.45 -1.01 -0.55
N GLY A 61 5.93 0.18 -0.22
CA GLY A 61 4.57 0.60 -0.59
C GLY A 61 4.30 0.58 -2.10
N TRP A 62 5.09 1.33 -2.88
CA TRP A 62 4.95 1.41 -4.33
C TRP A 62 5.12 0.07 -5.06
N PRO A 63 6.22 -0.68 -4.86
CA PRO A 63 6.42 -1.94 -5.59
C PRO A 63 5.41 -3.02 -5.19
N SER A 64 4.96 -3.04 -3.93
CA SER A 64 3.91 -3.98 -3.51
C SER A 64 2.55 -3.67 -4.12
N MET A 65 2.19 -2.39 -4.27
CA MET A 65 0.99 -1.98 -5.00
C MET A 65 1.07 -2.43 -6.47
N ILE A 66 2.20 -2.13 -7.15
CA ILE A 66 2.41 -2.51 -8.55
C ILE A 66 2.32 -4.03 -8.73
N GLY A 67 2.98 -4.80 -7.85
CA GLY A 67 2.91 -6.26 -7.86
C GLY A 67 1.48 -6.77 -7.67
N THR A 68 0.75 -6.21 -6.72
CA THR A 68 -0.67 -6.54 -6.47
C THR A 68 -1.51 -6.38 -7.73
N TYR A 69 -1.35 -5.26 -8.44
CA TYR A 69 -2.07 -4.99 -9.67
C TYR A 69 -1.67 -5.93 -10.80
N ILE A 70 -0.37 -6.13 -11.05
CA ILE A 70 0.12 -7.02 -12.12
C ILE A 70 -0.43 -8.44 -11.94
N PHE A 71 -0.27 -9.03 -10.76
CA PHE A 71 -0.75 -10.39 -10.50
C PHE A 71 -2.28 -10.45 -10.41
N GLY A 72 -2.94 -9.37 -9.97
CA GLY A 72 -4.39 -9.27 -9.95
C GLY A 72 -5.00 -9.27 -11.35
N PHE A 73 -4.47 -8.44 -12.25
CA PHE A 73 -4.87 -8.42 -13.66
C PHE A 73 -4.58 -9.74 -14.35
N TRP A 74 -3.41 -10.36 -14.10
CA TRP A 74 -3.08 -11.68 -14.66
C TRP A 74 -4.14 -12.72 -14.28
N LEU A 75 -4.53 -12.80 -13.00
CA LEU A 75 -5.55 -13.73 -12.55
C LEU A 75 -6.90 -13.49 -13.25
N ILE A 76 -7.30 -12.22 -13.40
CA ILE A 76 -8.53 -11.85 -14.10
C ILE A 76 -8.46 -12.28 -15.57
N PHE A 77 -7.38 -11.98 -16.29
CA PHE A 77 -7.23 -12.38 -17.70
C PHE A 77 -7.25 -13.90 -17.90
N SER A 78 -6.73 -14.68 -16.94
CA SER A 78 -6.72 -16.15 -17.05
C SER A 78 -8.12 -16.78 -17.06
N ASN A 79 -9.12 -16.12 -16.44
CA ASN A 79 -10.49 -16.63 -16.31
C ASN A 79 -11.51 -15.48 -16.34
N ALA A 80 -11.38 -14.57 -17.31
CA ALA A 80 -12.14 -13.33 -17.35
C ALA A 80 -13.66 -13.58 -17.38
N ALA A 81 -14.11 -14.52 -18.21
CA ALA A 81 -15.54 -14.85 -18.35
C ALA A 81 -16.18 -15.32 -17.04
N PHE A 82 -15.46 -16.13 -16.24
CA PHE A 82 -15.94 -16.60 -14.95
C PHE A 82 -15.96 -15.48 -13.91
N TYR A 83 -14.90 -14.66 -13.84
CA TYR A 83 -14.77 -13.63 -12.82
C TYR A 83 -15.73 -12.45 -13.01
N PHE A 84 -15.99 -12.02 -14.25
CA PHE A 84 -16.94 -10.94 -14.51
C PHE A 84 -18.41 -11.35 -14.31
N SER A 85 -18.70 -12.65 -14.41
CA SER A 85 -20.04 -13.20 -14.11
C SER A 85 -20.36 -13.19 -12.61
N GLN A 86 -19.36 -13.03 -11.75
CA GLN A 86 -19.53 -13.12 -10.30
C GLN A 86 -19.62 -11.73 -9.64
N PRO A 87 -20.69 -11.41 -8.89
CA PRO A 87 -20.90 -10.08 -8.31
C PRO A 87 -19.83 -9.70 -7.26
N TRP A 88 -19.24 -10.67 -6.56
CA TRP A 88 -18.20 -10.41 -5.56
C TRP A 88 -16.91 -9.81 -6.17
N MET A 89 -16.65 -10.04 -7.46
CA MET A 89 -15.48 -9.48 -8.15
C MET A 89 -15.59 -7.96 -8.27
N TRP A 90 -16.78 -7.46 -8.59
CA TRP A 90 -17.06 -6.03 -8.67
C TRP A 90 -16.87 -5.34 -7.33
N LEU A 91 -17.38 -5.93 -6.25
CA LEU A 91 -17.17 -5.42 -4.89
C LEU A 91 -15.67 -5.38 -4.55
N LYS A 92 -14.92 -6.44 -4.87
CA LYS A 92 -13.47 -6.48 -4.63
C LYS A 92 -12.73 -5.39 -5.40
N LEU A 93 -13.06 -5.15 -6.66
CA LEU A 93 -12.45 -4.11 -7.47
C LEU A 93 -12.72 -2.70 -6.92
N ILE A 94 -13.94 -2.44 -6.44
CA ILE A 94 -14.29 -1.17 -5.78
C ILE A 94 -13.43 -0.96 -4.53
N VAL A 95 -13.30 -1.99 -3.68
CA VAL A 95 -12.49 -1.91 -2.46
C VAL A 95 -11.01 -1.68 -2.78
N VAL A 96 -10.46 -2.36 -3.78
CA VAL A 96 -9.07 -2.14 -4.22
C VAL A 96 -8.88 -0.74 -4.79
N GLY A 97 -9.84 -0.23 -5.56
CA GLY A 97 -9.83 1.14 -6.06
C GLY A 97 -9.82 2.17 -4.93
N LEU A 98 -10.67 1.98 -3.92
CA LEU A 98 -10.70 2.84 -2.73
C LEU A 98 -9.37 2.79 -1.96
N LEU A 99 -8.77 1.61 -1.82
CA LEU A 99 -7.45 1.44 -1.19
C LEU A 99 -6.34 2.16 -1.98
N THR A 100 -6.43 2.20 -3.31
CA THR A 100 -5.49 2.97 -4.14
C THR A 100 -5.68 4.47 -4.00
N LEU A 101 -6.93 4.96 -3.92
CA LEU A 101 -7.18 6.37 -3.59
C LEU A 101 -6.55 6.72 -2.24
N TYR A 102 -6.70 5.86 -1.24
CA TYR A 102 -6.08 6.03 0.06
C TYR A 102 -4.54 6.08 -0.03
N HIS A 103 -3.93 5.18 -0.81
CA HIS A 103 -2.50 5.20 -1.07
C HIS A 103 -2.05 6.53 -1.70
N LEU A 104 -2.79 7.06 -2.67
CA LEU A 104 -2.47 8.33 -3.31
C LEU A 104 -2.62 9.53 -2.35
N GLU A 105 -3.61 9.52 -1.46
CA GLU A 105 -3.73 10.55 -0.41
C GLU A 105 -2.55 10.51 0.56
N CYS A 106 -2.11 9.33 0.99
CA CYS A 106 -0.89 9.19 1.80
C CYS A 106 0.36 9.73 1.07
N GLN A 107 0.49 9.48 -0.24
CA GLN A 107 1.56 10.06 -1.06
C GLN A 107 1.49 11.59 -1.11
N ARG A 108 0.28 12.15 -1.13
CA ARG A 108 0.06 13.61 -1.13
C ARG A 108 0.46 14.24 0.21
N ILE A 109 0.20 13.57 1.32
CA ILE A 109 0.59 14.03 2.67
C ILE A 109 2.12 13.92 2.89
N LEU A 110 2.77 12.94 2.23
CA LEU A 110 4.22 12.74 2.32
C LEU A 110 5.04 13.79 1.54
N ARG A 111 4.45 14.42 0.51
CA ARG A 111 5.06 15.46 -0.31
C ARG A 111 4.90 16.84 0.35
#